data_AF-A0A1H9VPI8-F1
#
_entry.id   AF-A0A1H9VPI8-F1
#
_cell.length_a   1.000
_cell.length_b   1.000
_cell.length_c   1.000
_cell.angle_alpha   90.00
_cell.angle_beta   90.00
_cell.angle_gamma   90.00
#
_symmetry.space_group_name_H-M   'P 1'
#
loop_
_entity.id
_entity.type
_entity.pdbx_description
1 polymer ?
#
loop_
_entity_poly.entity_id
_entity_poly.type
_entity_poly.pdbx_seq_one_letter_code
_entity_poly.pdbx_strand_id
1 'polypeptide(L)'
;MQSIARRAALSQATAYRHFPSVEALVVAYHEEVMASLVEHGERSRKTGKDLFEHQAACWVKLQKVHGPVIVRSGSQRGFLERLRGGETMATLSSNAWDPALKGVLADLGLPDSLLDVARFLHDALFDPREVLDLTKTAGLPDEQVVRRLSDAFYGALTGWASR
;
A
#
# COMPACT_ATOMS: atom_id res chain seq x y z
N MET A 1 5.21 22.32 9.00
CA MET A 1 4.91 23.10 7.77
C MET A 1 6.06 24.03 7.38
N GLN A 2 6.53 24.91 8.27
CA GLN A 2 7.62 25.88 7.96
C GLN A 2 8.87 25.25 7.32
N SER A 3 9.38 24.15 7.89
CA SER A 3 10.56 23.44 7.35
C SER A 3 10.33 22.84 5.96
N ILE A 4 9.12 22.33 5.70
CA ILE A 4 8.70 21.77 4.40
C ILE A 4 8.65 22.89 3.35
N ALA A 5 7.95 24.00 3.66
CA ALA A 5 7.83 25.15 2.78
C ALA A 5 9.20 25.73 2.40
N ARG A 6 10.08 25.91 3.39
CA ARG A 6 11.46 26.38 3.17
C ARG A 6 12.24 25.44 2.24
N ARG A 7 12.12 24.12 2.43
CA ARG A 7 12.81 23.14 1.57
C ARG A 7 12.24 23.13 0.14
N ALA A 8 10.94 23.38 -0.02
CA ALA A 8 10.28 23.50 -1.30
C ALA A 8 10.46 24.87 -1.98
N ALA A 9 11.24 25.78 -1.39
CA ALA A 9 11.38 27.17 -1.86
C ALA A 9 10.03 27.93 -1.97
N LEU A 10 9.09 27.62 -1.07
CA LEU A 10 7.77 28.26 -0.97
C LEU A 10 7.66 29.09 0.31
N SER A 11 6.80 30.11 0.28
CA SER A 11 6.38 30.78 1.51
C SER A 11 5.48 29.86 2.35
N GLN A 12 5.50 30.02 3.68
CA GLN A 12 4.60 29.28 4.55
C GLN A 12 3.12 29.61 4.26
N ALA A 13 2.81 30.86 3.87
CA ALA A 13 1.48 31.26 3.45
C ALA A 13 1.02 30.51 2.19
N THR A 14 1.90 30.35 1.20
CA THR A 14 1.62 29.55 0.01
C THR A 14 1.36 28.10 0.38
N ALA A 15 2.19 27.50 1.24
CA ALA A 15 1.99 26.12 1.68
C ALA A 15 0.62 25.92 2.37
N TYR A 16 0.22 26.82 3.27
CA TYR A 16 -1.07 26.74 3.94
C TYR A 16 -2.28 26.99 3.04
N ARG A 17 -2.12 27.73 1.93
CA ARG A 17 -3.18 27.88 0.92
C ARG A 17 -3.51 26.56 0.23
N HIS A 18 -2.52 25.68 0.05
CA HIS A 18 -2.71 24.37 -0.57
C HIS A 18 -3.03 23.29 0.45
N PHE A 19 -2.37 23.31 1.61
CA PHE A 19 -2.50 22.28 2.64
C PHE A 19 -2.73 22.93 4.01
N PRO A 20 -3.94 22.83 4.59
CA PRO A 20 -4.28 23.53 5.83
C PRO A 20 -3.47 23.02 7.04
N SER A 21 -2.90 21.82 6.97
CA SER A 21 -2.05 21.25 8.00
C SER A 21 -0.97 20.35 7.38
N VAL A 22 0.02 19.94 8.20
CA VAL A 22 1.01 18.92 7.77
C VAL A 22 0.33 17.57 7.53
N GLU A 23 -0.67 17.24 8.35
CA GLU A 23 -1.46 16.02 8.18
C GLU A 23 -2.19 16.01 6.83
N ALA A 24 -2.86 17.11 6.46
CA ALA A 24 -3.51 17.24 5.16
C ALA A 24 -2.53 17.12 3.98
N LEU A 25 -1.32 17.68 4.13
CA LEU A 25 -0.25 17.52 3.14
C LEU A 25 0.17 16.05 2.99
N VAL A 26 0.32 15.34 4.10
CA VAL A 26 0.73 13.92 4.07
C VAL A 26 -0.38 13.03 3.53
N VAL A 27 -1.65 13.34 3.83
CA VAL A 27 -2.79 12.65 3.24
C VAL A 27 -2.76 12.81 1.72
N ALA A 28 -2.68 14.03 1.20
CA ALA A 28 -2.61 14.30 -0.23
C ALA A 28 -1.38 13.61 -0.89
N TYR A 29 -0.24 13.61 -0.20
CA TYR A 29 0.96 12.91 -0.67
C TYR A 29 0.74 11.40 -0.82
N HIS A 30 0.09 10.75 0.16
CA HIS A 30 -0.19 9.33 0.06
C HIS A 30 -1.26 9.02 -0.98
N GLU A 31 -2.25 9.90 -1.15
CA GLU A 31 -3.23 9.82 -2.24
C GLU A 31 -2.54 9.78 -3.61
N GLU A 32 -1.56 10.65 -3.86
CA GLU A 32 -0.78 10.65 -5.11
C GLU A 32 0.04 9.35 -5.31
N VAL A 33 0.63 8.81 -4.24
CA VAL A 33 1.38 7.53 -4.30
C VAL A 33 0.46 6.37 -4.68
N MET A 34 -0.73 6.31 -4.07
CA MET A 34 -1.70 5.25 -4.37
C MET A 34 -2.35 5.44 -5.73
N ALA A 35 -2.62 6.68 -6.17
CA ALA A 35 -3.07 6.95 -7.53
C ALA A 35 -2.05 6.46 -8.56
N SER A 36 -0.75 6.66 -8.30
CA SER A 36 0.32 6.15 -9.16
C SER A 36 0.33 4.61 -9.22
N LEU A 37 0.02 3.94 -8.11
CA LEU A 37 -0.10 2.48 -8.07
C LEU A 37 -1.32 1.99 -8.87
N VAL A 38 -2.48 2.64 -8.71
CA VAL A 38 -3.71 2.31 -9.46
C VAL A 38 -3.47 2.47 -10.96
N GLU A 39 -2.94 3.62 -11.37
CA GLU A 39 -2.65 3.92 -12.77
C GLU A 39 -1.66 2.89 -13.37
N HIS A 40 -0.69 2.43 -12.57
CA HIS A 40 0.23 1.38 -12.99
C HIS A 40 -0.49 0.05 -13.24
N GLY A 41 -1.41 -0.35 -12.35
CA GLY A 41 -2.22 -1.55 -12.51
C GLY A 41 -3.14 -1.47 -13.74
N GLU A 42 -3.84 -0.35 -13.92
CA GLU A 42 -4.80 -0.14 -15.03
C GLU A 42 -4.14 -0.17 -16.41
N ARG A 43 -2.88 0.25 -16.52
CA ARG A 43 -2.11 0.18 -17.77
C ARG A 43 -1.69 -1.25 -18.14
N SER A 44 -1.78 -2.19 -17.22
CA SER A 44 -1.39 -3.58 -17.44
C SER A 44 -2.55 -4.40 -18.02
N ARG A 45 -2.23 -5.38 -18.86
CA ARG A 45 -3.20 -6.41 -19.30
C ARG A 45 -3.19 -7.65 -18.41
N LYS A 46 -2.39 -7.64 -17.35
CA LYS A 46 -2.29 -8.74 -16.39
C LYS A 46 -3.56 -8.83 -15.56
N THR A 47 -3.87 -10.04 -15.09
CA THR A 47 -5.01 -10.33 -14.21
C THR A 47 -4.56 -11.26 -13.09
N GLY A 48 -5.40 -11.47 -12.08
CA GLY A 48 -5.11 -12.50 -11.08
C GLY A 48 -3.83 -12.24 -10.28
N LYS A 49 -3.11 -13.32 -9.98
CA LYS A 49 -1.78 -13.30 -9.34
C LYS A 49 -0.77 -12.48 -10.14
N ASP A 50 -0.82 -12.56 -11.46
CA ASP A 50 0.06 -11.80 -12.35
C ASP A 50 -0.10 -10.29 -12.16
N LEU A 51 -1.35 -9.80 -12.02
CA LEU A 51 -1.62 -8.39 -11.75
C LEU A 51 -1.16 -8.00 -10.35
N PHE A 52 -1.42 -8.85 -9.36
CA PHE A 52 -1.00 -8.64 -7.99
C PHE A 52 0.52 -8.50 -7.87
N GLU A 53 1.29 -9.44 -8.43
CA GLU A 53 2.75 -9.40 -8.40
C GLU A 53 3.31 -8.20 -9.18
N HIS A 54 2.64 -7.80 -10.26
CA HIS A 54 3.00 -6.60 -11.01
C HIS A 54 2.81 -5.32 -10.18
N GLN A 55 1.68 -5.18 -9.50
CA GLN A 55 1.44 -4.07 -8.57
C GLN A 55 2.37 -4.13 -7.36
N ALA A 56 2.65 -5.31 -6.81
CA ALA A 56 3.61 -5.50 -5.71
C ALA A 56 5.02 -5.05 -6.10
N ALA A 57 5.47 -5.35 -7.32
CA ALA A 57 6.75 -4.86 -7.83
C ALA A 57 6.80 -3.33 -7.95
N CYS A 58 5.69 -2.69 -8.37
CA CYS A 58 5.57 -1.24 -8.36
C CYS A 58 5.59 -0.68 -6.94
N TRP A 59 4.82 -1.30 -6.03
CA TRP A 59 4.74 -0.90 -4.64
C TRP A 59 6.10 -0.92 -3.93
N VAL A 60 6.88 -2.00 -4.09
CA VAL A 60 8.24 -2.10 -3.54
C VAL A 60 9.14 -0.97 -4.04
N LYS A 61 9.06 -0.63 -5.34
CA LYS A 61 9.81 0.50 -5.91
C LYS A 61 9.36 1.83 -5.32
N LEU A 62 8.06 2.06 -5.19
CA LEU A 62 7.50 3.27 -4.58
C LEU A 62 7.96 3.42 -3.13
N GLN A 63 8.02 2.33 -2.36
CA GLN A 63 8.42 2.40 -0.94
C GLN A 63 9.87 2.84 -0.73
N LYS A 64 10.76 2.61 -1.70
CA LYS A 64 12.14 3.13 -1.60
C LYS A 64 12.19 4.65 -1.51
N VAL A 65 11.27 5.33 -2.20
CA VAL A 65 11.19 6.79 -2.28
C VAL A 65 10.22 7.34 -1.24
N HIS A 66 9.00 6.80 -1.19
CA HIS A 66 7.87 7.35 -0.45
C HIS A 66 7.69 6.73 0.95
N GLY A 67 8.15 5.48 1.13
CA GLY A 67 7.95 4.70 2.35
C GLY A 67 8.37 5.42 3.64
N PRO A 68 9.54 6.09 3.72
CA PRO A 68 9.95 6.79 4.95
C PRO A 68 8.97 7.87 5.43
N VAL A 69 8.23 8.50 4.52
CA VAL A 69 7.19 9.48 4.86
C VAL A 69 5.95 8.75 5.38
N ILE A 70 5.48 7.76 4.62
CA ILE A 70 4.28 6.98 4.93
C ILE A 70 4.40 6.28 6.30
N VAL A 71 5.56 5.67 6.58
CA VAL A 71 5.86 5.00 7.85
C VAL A 71 5.72 5.92 9.05
N ARG A 72 6.14 7.19 8.91
CA ARG A 72 6.13 8.18 10.00
C ARG A 72 4.74 8.77 10.24
N SER A 73 3.87 8.74 9.24
CA SER A 73 2.49 9.22 9.34
C SER A 73 1.46 8.12 9.53
N GLY A 74 1.90 6.87 9.69
CA GLY A 74 1.02 5.73 9.89
C GLY A 74 0.19 5.87 11.16
N SER A 75 -1.08 5.49 11.06
CA SER A 75 -2.01 5.42 12.20
C SER A 75 -1.56 4.36 13.22
N GLN A 76 -1.85 4.59 14.48
CA GLN A 76 -1.64 3.60 15.55
C GLN A 76 -2.82 2.63 15.69
N ARG A 77 -3.95 2.91 15.04
CA ARG A 77 -5.15 2.06 15.05
C ARG A 77 -4.99 0.89 14.09
N GLY A 78 -5.61 -0.24 14.42
CA GLY A 78 -5.55 -1.44 13.57
C GLY A 78 -6.19 -1.21 12.20
N PHE A 79 -5.68 -1.86 11.15
CA PHE A 79 -6.18 -1.69 9.79
C PHE A 79 -7.69 -1.94 9.64
N LEU A 80 -8.20 -3.05 10.17
CA LEU A 80 -9.63 -3.36 10.08
C LEU A 80 -10.50 -2.35 10.83
N GLU A 81 -10.00 -1.83 11.96
CA GLU A 81 -10.70 -0.77 12.71
C GLU A 81 -10.81 0.51 11.88
N ARG A 82 -9.70 0.90 11.23
CA ARG A 82 -9.63 2.07 10.35
C ARG A 82 -10.52 1.92 9.12
N LEU A 83 -10.45 0.76 8.46
CA LEU A 83 -11.25 0.46 7.27
C LEU A 83 -12.75 0.49 7.60
N ARG A 84 -13.18 -0.17 8.69
CA ARG A 84 -14.59 -0.16 9.14
C ARG A 84 -15.05 1.22 9.59
N GLY A 85 -14.14 2.02 10.15
CA GLY A 85 -14.39 3.40 10.51
C GLY A 85 -14.45 4.36 9.33
N GLY A 86 -14.22 3.88 8.10
CA GLY A 86 -14.22 4.72 6.89
C GLY A 86 -13.04 5.69 6.84
N GLU A 87 -11.92 5.37 7.50
CA GLU A 87 -10.71 6.18 7.41
C GLU A 87 -10.29 6.29 5.94
N THR A 88 -10.15 7.53 5.44
CA THR A 88 -9.85 7.82 4.03
C THR A 88 -8.66 7.01 3.54
N MET A 89 -7.60 6.95 4.34
CA MET A 89 -6.34 6.33 3.93
C MET A 89 -6.43 4.80 3.82
N ALA A 90 -7.06 4.15 4.81
CA ALA A 90 -7.29 2.72 4.79
C ALA A 90 -8.21 2.33 3.61
N THR A 91 -9.26 3.11 3.37
CA THR A 91 -10.22 2.89 2.28
C THR A 91 -9.55 3.01 0.92
N LEU A 92 -8.81 4.10 0.71
CA LEU A 92 -8.11 4.37 -0.55
C LEU A 92 -7.02 3.32 -0.83
N SER A 93 -6.27 2.93 0.21
CA SER A 93 -5.27 1.86 0.07
C SER A 93 -5.94 0.53 -0.28
N SER A 94 -7.02 0.16 0.41
CA SER A 94 -7.78 -1.06 0.10
C SER A 94 -8.31 -1.07 -1.33
N ASN A 95 -8.95 0.02 -1.77
CA ASN A 95 -9.56 0.10 -3.09
C ASN A 95 -8.53 -0.03 -4.23
N ALA A 96 -7.29 0.45 -4.02
CA ALA A 96 -6.23 0.35 -5.01
C ALA A 96 -5.78 -1.11 -5.28
N TRP A 97 -5.94 -1.99 -4.29
CA TRP A 97 -5.55 -3.39 -4.37
C TRP A 97 -6.70 -4.34 -4.70
N ASP A 98 -7.94 -3.93 -4.41
CA ASP A 98 -9.15 -4.75 -4.59
C ASP A 98 -9.23 -5.52 -5.91
N PRO A 99 -8.96 -4.93 -7.10
CA PRO A 99 -9.00 -5.68 -8.36
C PRO A 99 -8.00 -6.84 -8.39
N ALA A 100 -6.76 -6.62 -7.94
CA ALA A 100 -5.74 -7.65 -7.87
C ALA A 100 -6.06 -8.71 -6.80
N LEU A 101 -6.55 -8.29 -5.63
CA LEU A 101 -6.90 -9.20 -4.54
C LEU A 101 -8.04 -10.14 -4.93
N LYS A 102 -9.09 -9.62 -5.57
CA LYS A 102 -10.18 -10.45 -6.13
C LYS A 102 -9.66 -11.43 -7.17
N GLY A 103 -8.75 -10.98 -8.05
CA GLY A 103 -8.09 -11.86 -9.00
C GLY A 103 -7.30 -12.98 -8.32
N VAL A 104 -6.54 -12.68 -7.26
CA VAL A 104 -5.79 -13.69 -6.49
C VAL A 104 -6.74 -14.70 -5.84
N LEU A 105 -7.86 -14.25 -5.25
CA LEU A 105 -8.86 -15.14 -4.67
C LEU A 105 -9.41 -16.11 -5.74
N ALA A 106 -9.77 -15.58 -6.92
CA ALA A 106 -10.25 -16.38 -8.03
C ALA A 106 -9.20 -17.43 -8.49
N ASP A 107 -7.94 -17.02 -8.67
CA ASP A 107 -6.84 -17.92 -9.07
C ASP A 107 -6.53 -18.99 -8.02
N LEU A 108 -6.82 -18.72 -6.74
CA LEU A 108 -6.68 -19.67 -5.64
C LEU A 108 -7.94 -20.53 -5.43
N GLY A 109 -9.02 -20.30 -6.18
CA GLY A 109 -10.30 -20.97 -5.99
C GLY A 109 -10.98 -20.61 -4.66
N LEU A 110 -10.72 -19.42 -4.12
CA LEU A 110 -11.24 -18.92 -2.86
C LEU A 110 -12.45 -18.00 -3.07
N PRO A 111 -13.44 -17.99 -2.15
CA PRO A 111 -14.63 -17.17 -2.30
C PRO A 111 -14.34 -15.69 -2.03
N ASP A 112 -15.09 -14.80 -2.71
CA ASP A 112 -15.03 -13.34 -2.55
C ASP A 112 -15.34 -12.87 -1.11
N SER A 113 -16.02 -13.70 -0.30
CA SER A 113 -16.25 -13.43 1.12
C SER A 113 -14.95 -13.31 1.94
N LEU A 114 -13.82 -13.79 1.41
CA LEU A 114 -12.50 -13.64 2.02
C LEU A 114 -11.78 -12.34 1.63
N LEU A 115 -12.43 -11.42 0.91
CA LEU A 115 -11.79 -10.16 0.49
C LEU A 115 -11.29 -9.32 1.69
N ASP A 116 -12.03 -9.27 2.79
CA ASP A 116 -11.56 -8.55 3.99
C ASP A 116 -10.33 -9.21 4.64
N VAL A 117 -10.24 -10.54 4.57
CA VAL A 117 -9.05 -11.29 5.00
C VAL A 117 -7.88 -10.99 4.06
N ALA A 118 -8.11 -10.97 2.74
CA ALA A 118 -7.11 -10.62 1.76
C ALA A 118 -6.58 -9.20 1.95
N ARG A 119 -7.45 -8.22 2.19
CA ARG A 119 -7.07 -6.83 2.49
C ARG A 119 -6.21 -6.75 3.76
N PHE A 120 -6.62 -7.43 4.83
CA PHE A 120 -5.88 -7.46 6.09
C PHE A 120 -4.49 -8.08 5.95
N LEU A 121 -4.39 -9.26 5.34
CA LEU A 121 -3.11 -9.95 5.14
C LEU A 121 -2.20 -9.16 4.20
N HIS A 122 -2.76 -8.54 3.17
CA HIS A 122 -2.01 -7.68 2.27
C HIS A 122 -1.47 -6.44 2.99
N ASP A 123 -2.32 -5.71 3.74
CA ASP A 123 -1.90 -4.54 4.53
C ASP A 123 -0.78 -4.90 5.51
N ALA A 124 -0.87 -6.05 6.17
CA ALA A 124 0.16 -6.50 7.11
C ALA A 124 1.48 -6.89 6.42
N LEU A 125 1.44 -7.66 5.33
CA LEU A 125 2.65 -8.18 4.68
C LEU A 125 3.34 -7.14 3.78
N PHE A 126 2.58 -6.22 3.19
CA PHE A 126 3.08 -5.19 2.29
C PHE A 126 3.12 -3.81 2.95
N ASP A 127 3.04 -3.74 4.28
CA ASP A 127 3.23 -2.50 5.02
C ASP A 127 4.59 -1.87 4.62
N PRO A 128 4.64 -0.55 4.39
CA PRO A 128 5.87 0.15 4.04
C PRO A 128 7.05 -0.10 4.98
N ARG A 129 6.80 -0.34 6.28
CA ARG A 129 7.85 -0.68 7.26
C ARG A 129 8.49 -2.01 6.92
N GLU A 130 7.68 -3.03 6.67
CA GLU A 130 8.15 -4.38 6.37
C GLU A 130 8.88 -4.43 5.03
N VAL A 131 8.34 -3.75 4.01
CA VAL A 131 9.00 -3.62 2.70
C VAL A 131 10.36 -2.91 2.82
N LEU A 132 10.42 -1.83 3.60
CA LEU A 132 11.67 -1.12 3.84
C LEU A 132 12.67 -1.95 4.65
N ASP A 133 12.22 -2.71 5.63
CA ASP A 133 13.10 -3.55 6.44
C ASP A 133 13.70 -4.69 5.61
N LEU A 134 12.87 -5.37 4.80
CA LEU A 134 13.33 -6.42 3.89
C LEU A 134 14.31 -5.90 2.83
N THR A 135 14.07 -4.71 2.27
CA THR A 135 14.93 -4.15 1.23
C THR A 135 16.18 -3.47 1.79
N LYS A 136 16.06 -2.62 2.82
CA LYS A 136 17.17 -1.80 3.33
C LYS A 136 17.96 -2.47 4.45
N THR A 137 17.28 -3.15 5.38
CA THR A 137 17.93 -3.78 6.54
C THR A 137 18.42 -5.18 6.19
N ALA A 138 17.55 -6.02 5.63
CA ALA A 138 17.91 -7.38 5.22
C ALA A 138 18.63 -7.42 3.86
N GLY A 139 18.63 -6.32 3.10
CA GLY A 139 19.38 -6.20 1.84
C GLY A 139 18.85 -7.07 0.71
N LEU A 140 17.58 -7.49 0.76
CA LEU A 140 17.00 -8.36 -0.26
C LEU A 140 16.77 -7.58 -1.57
N PRO A 141 17.09 -8.17 -2.73
CA PRO A 141 16.69 -7.61 -4.02
C PRO A 141 15.16 -7.51 -4.14
N ASP A 142 14.67 -6.47 -4.83
CA ASP A 142 13.23 -6.19 -4.96
C ASP A 142 12.44 -7.41 -5.46
N GLU A 143 12.96 -8.09 -6.47
CA GLU A 143 12.32 -9.29 -7.03
C GLU A 143 12.17 -10.41 -6.00
N GLN A 144 13.14 -10.55 -5.08
CA GLN A 144 13.02 -11.52 -3.99
C GLN A 144 12.01 -11.08 -2.94
N VAL A 145 11.93 -9.78 -2.64
CA VAL A 145 10.92 -9.25 -1.71
C VAL A 145 9.52 -9.48 -2.27
N VAL A 146 9.28 -9.11 -3.53
CA VAL A 146 8.00 -9.35 -4.22
C VAL A 146 7.65 -10.82 -4.17
N ARG A 147 8.53 -11.70 -4.66
CA ARG A 147 8.26 -13.14 -4.71
C ARG A 147 7.94 -13.71 -3.32
N ARG A 148 8.76 -13.42 -2.31
CA ARG A 148 8.60 -13.99 -0.96
C ARG A 148 7.33 -13.48 -0.27
N LEU A 149 7.02 -12.19 -0.40
CA LEU A 149 5.80 -11.63 0.19
C LEU A 149 4.55 -12.13 -0.53
N SER A 150 4.58 -12.26 -1.86
CA SER A 150 3.48 -12.87 -2.63
C SER A 150 3.26 -14.34 -2.25
N ASP A 151 4.32 -15.15 -2.19
CA ASP A 151 4.24 -16.56 -1.78
C ASP A 151 3.67 -16.69 -0.35
N ALA A 152 4.15 -15.85 0.58
CA ALA A 152 3.65 -15.82 1.95
C ALA A 152 2.18 -15.40 2.01
N PHE A 153 1.78 -14.41 1.21
CA PHE A 153 0.40 -13.94 1.12
C PHE A 153 -0.53 -15.04 0.59
N TYR A 154 -0.15 -15.74 -0.47
CA TYR A 154 -0.92 -16.85 -1.02
C TYR A 154 -1.03 -18.00 -0.01
N GLY A 155 0.07 -18.38 0.63
CA GLY A 155 0.07 -19.40 1.68
C GLY A 155 -0.81 -19.04 2.86
N ALA A 156 -0.78 -17.78 3.31
CA ALA A 156 -1.62 -17.30 4.40
C ALA A 156 -3.11 -17.34 4.03
N LEU A 157 -3.48 -16.89 2.82
CA LEU A 157 -4.85 -16.95 2.32
C LEU A 157 -5.38 -18.38 2.29
N THR A 158 -4.64 -19.32 1.69
CA THR A 158 -5.05 -20.72 1.62
C THR A 158 -5.15 -21.34 3.02
N GLY A 159 -4.17 -21.05 3.90
CA GLY A 159 -4.17 -21.58 5.27
C GLY A 159 -5.36 -21.07 6.11
N TRP A 160 -5.75 -19.81 5.93
CA TRP A 160 -6.90 -19.24 6.63
C TRP A 160 -8.23 -19.73 6.06
N ALA A 161 -8.30 -20.00 4.76
CA ALA A 161 -9.50 -20.55 4.12
C ALA A 161 -9.76 -22.02 4.48
N SER A 162 -8.71 -22.78 4.85
CA SER A 162 -8.80 -24.21 5.19
C SER A 162 -9.32 -24.51 6.60
N ARG A 163 -9.73 -23.50 7.37
CA ARG A 163 -10.12 -23.62 8.78
C ARG A 163 -11.55 -23.18 9.03
#